data_AF-A0A352WK01-F1
#
_entry.id   AF-A0A352WK01-F1
#
_cell.length_a   1.000
_cell.length_b   1.000
_cell.length_c   1.000
_cell.angle_alpha   90.00
_cell.angle_beta   90.00
_cell.angle_gamma   90.00
#
_symmetry.space_group_name_H-M   'P 1'
#
loop_
_entity.id
_entity.type
_entity.pdbx_description
1 polymer ?
#
loop_
_entity_poly.entity_id
_entity_poly.type
_entity_poly.pdbx_seq_one_letter_code
_entity_poly.pdbx_strand_id
1 'polypeptide(L)'
;DFYEEAKKSGHYVELDPTMSMEEAKKYADIMDVLYTDTWVDMEFFNNPAYKEKKEETLAKMMPYQINDEFMKDSKAIVLHDMPMHVGYEISESVEMKNLDHILDQAENRRHAEKAVMYTLINS
;
A
#
# COMPACT_ATOMS: atom_id res chain seq x y z
N ASP A 1 -4.38 -12.58 18.90
CA ASP A 1 -3.23 -12.17 19.73
C ASP A 1 -2.37 -11.08 19.11
N PHE A 2 -1.98 -11.16 17.83
CA PHE A 2 -1.13 -10.12 17.19
C PHE A 2 -1.65 -8.67 17.35
N TYR A 3 -2.89 -8.38 16.99
CA TYR A 3 -3.44 -7.02 17.08
C TYR A 3 -3.55 -6.50 18.52
N GLU A 4 -3.82 -7.37 19.48
CA GLU A 4 -3.87 -6.99 20.89
C GLU A 4 -2.47 -6.65 21.41
N GLU A 5 -1.44 -7.37 20.95
CA GLU A 5 -0.05 -7.04 21.25
C GLU A 5 0.40 -5.74 20.57
N ALA A 6 0.04 -5.54 19.31
CA ALA A 6 0.31 -4.30 18.58
C ALA A 6 -0.33 -3.10 19.29
N LYS A 7 -1.59 -3.21 19.74
CA LYS A 7 -2.28 -2.16 20.53
C LYS A 7 -1.54 -1.87 21.84
N LYS A 8 -1.05 -2.89 22.54
CA LYS A 8 -0.27 -2.72 23.79
C LYS A 8 1.06 -1.98 23.59
N SER A 9 1.63 -2.00 22.39
CA SER A 9 2.86 -1.26 22.08
C SER A 9 2.68 0.27 22.11
N GLY A 10 1.45 0.76 21.94
CA GLY A 10 1.15 2.19 21.81
C GLY A 10 1.52 2.81 20.46
N HIS A 11 2.07 2.03 19.52
CA HIS A 11 2.47 2.47 18.18
C HIS A 11 1.50 2.07 17.07
N TYR A 12 0.49 1.27 17.40
CA TYR A 12 -0.55 0.85 16.46
C TYR A 12 -1.87 1.52 16.80
N VAL A 13 -2.44 2.20 15.81
CA VAL A 13 -3.78 2.78 15.87
C VAL A 13 -4.59 2.18 14.74
N GLU A 14 -5.61 1.41 15.10
CA GLU A 14 -6.58 0.88 14.14
C GLU A 14 -7.64 1.93 13.86
N LEU A 15 -7.84 2.23 12.59
CA LEU A 15 -8.86 3.16 12.12
C LEU A 15 -10.18 2.40 11.89
N ASP A 16 -11.32 3.09 12.07
CA ASP A 16 -12.64 2.53 11.77
C ASP A 16 -12.74 2.19 10.27
N PRO A 17 -12.91 0.91 9.88
CA PRO A 17 -12.96 0.52 8.47
C PRO A 17 -14.22 1.04 7.76
N THR A 18 -15.21 1.53 8.50
CA THR A 18 -16.45 2.09 7.96
C THR A 18 -16.40 3.61 7.79
N MET A 19 -15.27 4.24 8.14
CA MET A 19 -15.11 5.69 7.98
C MET A 19 -15.21 6.12 6.52
N SER A 20 -15.65 7.36 6.31
CA SER A 20 -15.68 7.95 4.98
C SER A 20 -14.27 8.24 4.46
N MET A 21 -14.11 8.28 3.13
CA MET A 21 -12.84 8.66 2.52
C MET A 21 -12.43 10.11 2.83
N GLU A 22 -13.40 11.00 3.08
CA GLU A 22 -13.12 12.36 3.55
C GLU A 22 -12.50 12.38 4.95
N GLU A 23 -12.89 11.43 5.81
CA GLU A 23 -12.30 11.26 7.13
C GLU A 23 -10.92 10.61 7.05
N ALA A 24 -10.77 9.56 6.23
CA ALA A 24 -9.49 8.92 5.96
C ALA A 24 -8.45 9.92 5.43
N LYS A 25 -8.87 10.86 4.58
CA LYS A 25 -8.01 11.92 4.04
C LYS A 25 -7.38 12.78 5.15
N LYS A 26 -8.10 13.08 6.23
CA LYS A 26 -7.56 13.88 7.35
C LYS A 26 -6.38 13.18 8.03
N TYR A 27 -6.38 11.84 8.06
CA TYR A 27 -5.24 11.07 8.53
C TYR A 27 -4.11 11.15 7.50
N ALA A 28 -4.40 10.92 6.23
CA ALA A 28 -3.39 11.00 5.17
C ALA A 28 -2.67 12.36 5.11
N ASP A 29 -3.35 13.46 5.43
CA ASP A 29 -2.79 14.81 5.46
C ASP A 29 -1.70 15.00 6.54
N ILE A 30 -1.77 14.23 7.63
CA ILE A 30 -0.82 14.31 8.76
C ILE A 30 0.20 13.17 8.78
N MET A 31 0.13 12.23 7.84
CA MET A 31 1.09 11.13 7.73
C MET A 31 2.33 11.55 6.94
N ASP A 32 3.47 10.94 7.28
CA ASP A 32 4.72 11.11 6.52
C ASP A 32 4.81 10.12 5.35
N VAL A 33 4.14 8.97 5.45
CA VAL A 33 4.16 7.88 4.47
C VAL A 33 2.76 7.31 4.29
N LEU A 34 2.35 7.11 3.04
CA LEU A 34 1.20 6.30 2.67
C LEU A 34 1.68 5.02 2.01
N TYR A 35 1.08 3.90 2.38
CA TYR A 35 1.42 2.59 1.86
C TYR A 35 0.17 1.90 1.33
N THR A 36 0.23 1.38 0.11
CA THR A 36 -0.83 0.55 -0.47
C THR A 36 -0.24 -0.68 -1.14
N ASP A 37 -1.11 -1.61 -1.49
CA ASP A 37 -0.75 -2.86 -2.13
C ASP A 37 -1.84 -3.24 -3.16
N THR A 38 -1.51 -4.19 -4.02
CA THR A 38 -2.40 -4.73 -5.04
C THR A 38 -3.68 -5.29 -4.44
N TRP A 39 -4.81 -4.86 -4.99
CA TRP A 39 -6.13 -5.32 -4.54
C TRP A 39 -6.53 -6.68 -5.12
N VAL A 40 -5.96 -7.00 -6.27
CA VAL A 40 -6.29 -8.20 -7.04
C VAL A 40 -5.01 -8.97 -7.27
N ASP A 41 -5.08 -10.26 -7.04
CA ASP A 41 -3.96 -11.17 -7.28
C ASP A 41 -3.54 -11.14 -8.76
N MET A 42 -2.25 -10.92 -8.99
CA MET A 42 -1.62 -10.92 -10.30
C MET A 42 -1.84 -12.22 -11.07
N GLU A 43 -1.86 -13.37 -10.38
CA GLU A 43 -2.01 -14.69 -11.01
C GLU A 43 -3.39 -14.86 -11.67
N PHE A 44 -4.41 -14.21 -11.10
CA PHE A 44 -5.78 -14.31 -11.56
C PHE A 44 -6.26 -13.07 -12.33
N PHE A 45 -5.43 -12.03 -12.44
CA PHE A 45 -5.82 -10.74 -13.02
C PHE A 45 -6.35 -10.86 -14.47
N ASN A 46 -5.72 -11.74 -15.26
CA ASN A 46 -6.08 -12.03 -16.66
C ASN A 46 -6.93 -13.30 -16.84
N ASN A 47 -7.33 -13.96 -15.75
CA ASN A 47 -8.09 -15.20 -15.82
C ASN A 47 -9.58 -14.89 -16.07
N PRO A 48 -10.17 -15.35 -17.19
CA PRO A 48 -11.57 -15.09 -17.52
C PRO A 48 -12.55 -15.58 -16.45
N ALA A 49 -12.22 -16.66 -15.73
CA ALA A 49 -13.04 -17.22 -14.67
C ALA A 49 -13.14 -16.33 -13.42
N TYR A 50 -12.21 -15.37 -13.28
CA TYR A 50 -12.14 -14.45 -12.14
C TYR A 50 -12.61 -13.05 -12.46
N LYS A 51 -13.10 -12.80 -13.68
CA LYS A 51 -13.48 -11.47 -14.15
C LYS A 51 -14.56 -10.82 -13.28
N GLU A 52 -15.62 -11.55 -12.96
CA GLU A 52 -16.73 -11.02 -12.15
C GLU A 52 -16.29 -10.70 -10.72
N LYS A 53 -15.54 -11.62 -10.09
CA LYS A 53 -14.97 -11.40 -8.74
C LYS A 53 -14.00 -10.21 -8.73
N LYS A 54 -13.21 -10.05 -9.78
CA LYS A 54 -12.31 -8.89 -9.95
C LYS A 54 -13.11 -7.59 -9.99
N GLU A 55 -14.12 -7.52 -10.84
CA GLU A 55 -14.96 -6.31 -10.97
C GLU A 55 -15.67 -5.96 -9.65
N GLU A 56 -16.15 -6.97 -8.91
CA GLU A 56 -16.75 -6.77 -7.59
C GLU A 56 -15.73 -6.22 -6.57
N THR A 57 -14.53 -6.80 -6.50
CA THR A 57 -13.46 -6.33 -5.61
C THR A 57 -13.03 -4.92 -5.98
N LEU A 58 -12.81 -4.64 -7.27
CA LEU A 58 -12.45 -3.31 -7.74
C LEU A 58 -13.52 -2.29 -7.38
N ALA A 59 -14.80 -2.58 -7.61
CA ALA A 59 -15.88 -1.66 -7.25
C ALA A 59 -15.90 -1.29 -5.76
N LYS A 60 -15.54 -2.24 -4.88
CA LYS A 60 -15.43 -2.01 -3.43
C LYS A 60 -14.15 -1.25 -3.04
N MET A 61 -13.04 -1.50 -3.73
CA MET A 61 -11.74 -0.96 -3.38
C MET A 61 -11.44 0.41 -4.03
N MET A 62 -12.04 0.72 -5.17
CA MET A 62 -11.82 1.99 -5.91
C MET A 62 -11.90 3.26 -5.03
N PRO A 63 -12.81 3.38 -4.05
CA PRO A 63 -12.82 4.53 -3.14
C PRO A 63 -11.50 4.75 -2.39
N TYR A 64 -10.70 3.69 -2.17
CA TYR A 64 -9.44 3.71 -1.44
C TYR A 64 -8.21 3.91 -2.35
N GLN A 65 -8.40 4.22 -3.64
CA GLN A 65 -7.29 4.51 -4.54
C GLN A 65 -6.44 5.67 -4.00
N ILE A 66 -5.12 5.49 -3.96
CA ILE A 66 -4.21 6.61 -3.73
C ILE A 66 -4.08 7.40 -5.05
N ASN A 67 -4.72 8.56 -5.09
CA ASN A 67 -4.72 9.47 -6.24
C ASN A 67 -4.51 10.94 -5.83
N ASP A 68 -4.38 11.83 -6.81
CA ASP A 68 -4.15 13.26 -6.57
C ASP A 68 -5.22 13.92 -5.71
N GLU A 69 -6.48 13.47 -5.81
CA GLU A 69 -7.58 14.03 -5.01
C GLU A 69 -7.45 13.68 -3.53
N PHE A 70 -7.17 12.39 -3.27
CA PHE A 70 -6.92 11.88 -1.92
C PHE A 70 -5.68 12.53 -1.31
N MET A 71 -4.62 12.70 -2.10
CA MET A 71 -3.34 13.26 -1.65
C MET A 71 -3.24 14.79 -1.72
N LYS A 72 -4.28 15.49 -2.17
CA LYS A 72 -4.21 16.91 -2.55
C LYS A 72 -3.51 17.82 -1.53
N ASP A 73 -3.76 17.60 -0.25
CA ASP A 73 -3.24 18.42 0.85
C ASP A 73 -2.14 17.69 1.67
N SER A 74 -1.89 16.41 1.35
CA SER A 74 -0.89 15.57 2.00
C SER A 74 0.51 15.84 1.45
N LYS A 75 1.50 15.72 2.34
CA LYS A 75 2.93 15.76 2.00
C LYS A 75 3.60 14.40 2.09
N ALA A 76 2.81 13.35 2.34
CA ALA A 76 3.33 12.00 2.48
C ALA A 76 4.01 11.54 1.19
N ILE A 77 5.09 10.78 1.33
CA ILE A 77 5.59 9.95 0.23
C ILE A 77 4.72 8.70 0.10
N VAL A 78 4.64 8.14 -1.10
CA VAL A 78 3.91 6.89 -1.35
C VAL A 78 4.90 5.74 -1.54
N LEU A 79 4.65 4.64 -0.84
CA LEU A 79 5.36 3.38 -0.99
C LEU A 79 4.39 2.29 -1.46
N HIS A 80 4.94 1.30 -2.17
CA HIS A 80 4.17 0.18 -2.71
C HIS A 80 5.10 -1.01 -2.99
N ASP A 81 4.73 -2.23 -2.58
CA ASP A 81 5.48 -3.42 -2.98
C ASP A 81 5.13 -3.82 -4.42
N MET A 82 6.12 -4.06 -5.27
CA MET A 82 5.84 -4.43 -6.66
C MET A 82 5.42 -5.89 -6.79
N PRO A 83 4.58 -6.25 -7.78
CA PRO A 83 4.09 -5.41 -8.88
C PRO A 83 2.89 -4.51 -8.51
N MET A 84 2.66 -3.46 -9.30
CA MET A 84 1.53 -2.53 -9.18
C MET A 84 0.59 -2.65 -10.39
N HIS A 85 -0.71 -2.50 -10.18
CA HIS A 85 -1.72 -2.23 -11.20
C HIS A 85 -2.08 -0.74 -11.23
N VAL A 86 -1.28 0.02 -11.97
CA VAL A 86 -1.51 1.46 -12.19
C VAL A 86 -2.93 1.71 -12.72
N GLY A 87 -3.63 2.65 -12.09
CA GLY A 87 -5.03 2.99 -12.37
C GLY A 87 -6.05 2.30 -11.46
N TYR A 88 -5.62 1.34 -10.62
CA TYR A 88 -6.46 0.75 -9.57
C TYR A 88 -6.01 1.21 -8.19
N GLU A 89 -5.07 0.55 -7.53
CA GLU A 89 -4.69 0.91 -6.16
C GLU A 89 -3.92 2.22 -6.06
N ILE A 90 -3.24 2.61 -7.14
CA ILE A 90 -2.49 3.84 -7.27
C ILE A 90 -2.74 4.47 -8.64
N SER A 91 -3.00 5.78 -8.68
CA SER A 91 -3.11 6.50 -9.95
C SER A 91 -1.74 6.68 -10.61
N GLU A 92 -1.72 6.76 -11.94
CA GLU A 92 -0.49 6.98 -12.72
C GLU A 92 0.31 8.22 -12.29
N SER A 93 -0.37 9.34 -12.04
CA SER A 93 0.27 10.58 -11.59
C SER A 93 0.99 10.44 -10.26
N VAL A 94 0.37 9.77 -9.29
CA VAL A 94 0.95 9.53 -7.97
C VAL A 94 2.10 8.53 -8.05
N GLU A 95 1.94 7.46 -8.83
CA GLU A 95 3.01 6.48 -9.08
C GLU A 95 4.24 7.17 -9.66
N MET A 96 4.09 7.90 -10.77
CA MET A 96 5.21 8.58 -11.42
C MET A 96 5.92 9.58 -10.50
N LYS A 97 5.17 10.28 -9.64
CA LYS A 97 5.74 11.23 -8.67
C LYS A 97 6.56 10.56 -7.57
N ASN A 98 6.25 9.31 -7.23
CA ASN A 98 6.88 8.56 -6.13
C ASN A 98 7.73 7.37 -6.61
N LEU A 99 7.89 7.20 -7.93
CA LEU A 99 8.54 6.03 -8.53
C LEU A 99 9.95 5.80 -7.99
N ASP A 100 10.73 6.86 -7.79
CA ASP A 100 12.09 6.77 -7.21
C ASP A 100 12.05 6.13 -5.81
N HIS A 101 11.10 6.52 -4.95
CA HIS A 101 10.95 5.94 -3.60
C HIS A 101 10.49 4.47 -3.63
N ILE A 102 9.62 4.13 -4.58
CA ILE A 102 9.15 2.75 -4.78
C ILE A 102 10.30 1.86 -5.29
N LEU A 103 11.13 2.36 -6.19
CA LEU A 103 12.31 1.66 -6.67
C LEU A 103 13.38 1.52 -5.56
N ASP A 104 13.59 2.55 -4.75
CA ASP A 104 14.46 2.49 -3.57
C ASP A 104 13.97 1.44 -2.57
N GLN A 105 12.65 1.34 -2.35
CA GLN A 105 12.05 0.29 -1.51
C GLN A 105 12.42 -1.11 -2.04
N ALA A 106 12.29 -1.33 -3.35
CA ALA A 106 12.64 -2.61 -3.98
C ALA A 106 14.15 -2.90 -3.93
N GLU A 107 15.01 -1.90 -4.14
CA GLU A 107 16.47 -2.07 -3.99
C GLU A 107 16.85 -2.40 -2.55
N ASN A 108 16.23 -1.73 -1.57
CA ASN A 108 16.50 -1.93 -0.15
C ASN A 108 16.17 -3.35 0.31
N ARG A 109 15.21 -4.04 -0.33
CA ARG A 109 14.94 -5.46 -0.08
C ARG A 109 16.18 -6.32 -0.29
N ARG A 110 16.95 -6.11 -1.37
CA ARG A 110 18.22 -6.82 -1.62
C ARG A 110 19.22 -6.60 -0.49
N HIS A 111 19.32 -5.38 0.02
CA HIS A 111 20.26 -5.05 1.08
C HIS A 111 19.85 -5.65 2.42
N ALA A 112 18.57 -5.57 2.76
CA ALA A 112 18.01 -6.19 3.96
C ALA A 112 18.20 -7.72 3.94
N GLU A 113 17.88 -8.37 2.82
CA GLU A 113 18.04 -9.83 2.66
C GLU A 113 19.51 -10.25 2.77
N LYS A 114 20.44 -9.49 2.18
CA LYS A 114 21.89 -9.73 2.36
C LYS A 114 22.30 -9.67 3.84
N ALA A 115 21.79 -8.72 4.60
CA ALA A 115 22.10 -8.58 6.02
C ALA A 115 21.55 -9.78 6.80
N VAL A 116 20.29 -10.16 6.56
CA VAL A 116 19.67 -11.34 7.16
C VAL A 116 20.48 -12.61 6.86
N MET A 117 20.84 -12.85 5.59
CA MET A 117 21.66 -14.00 5.20
C MET A 117 23.02 -13.99 5.89
N TYR A 118 23.72 -12.85 5.90
CA TYR A 118 25.02 -12.73 6.56
C TYR A 118 24.93 -13.04 8.05
N THR A 119 23.90 -12.51 8.73
CA THR A 119 23.66 -12.80 10.15
C THR A 119 23.45 -14.29 10.36
N LEU A 120 22.55 -14.93 9.60
CA LEU A 120 22.22 -16.35 9.79
C LEU A 120 23.39 -17.29 9.47
N ILE A 121 24.22 -16.96 8.47
CA ILE A 121 25.38 -17.78 8.09
C ILE A 121 26.54 -17.64 9.09
N ASN A 122 26.70 -16.46 9.70
CA ASN A 122 27.75 -16.20 10.70
C ASN A 122 27.27 -16.29 12.16
N SER A 123 26.08 -16.82 12.39
CA SER A 123 25.56 -17.12 13.74
C SER A 123 26.05 -18.45 14.26
#